data_AF-A0A7I9WB01-F1
#
_entry.id   AF-A0A7I9WB01-F1
#
_cell.length_a   1.000
_cell.length_b   1.000
_cell.length_c   1.000
_cell.angle_alpha   90.00
_cell.angle_beta   90.00
_cell.angle_gamma   90.00
#
_symmetry.space_group_name_H-M   'P 1'
#
loop_
_entity.id
_entity.type
_entity.pdbx_description
1 polymer ?
#
loop_
_entity_poly.entity_id
_entity_poly.type
_entity_poly.pdbx_seq_one_letter_code
_entity_poly.pdbx_strand_id
1 'polypeptide(L)'
;MPNYKPFWAITKHADIMDVERANTVFTNSPRPVLVTAEDDERQAAVGVRTLIHMDDPQHRSVRAIGADWFRPKAMRALKERADELAKVYVDKMAAIAPECDFVQQVAVNYPLYMIMSLLGVPESDFPLMLKLTQELFGSDDDEFKRGVDGEEQMSALLEMFEYFTALTASRRETPTDDLASAIANATIDGEPLSDIDTISYYAIIAAAGHDTTSATISGGMLCSSRIPTSTPGSPPTSI
;
A
#
# COMPACT_ATOMS: atom_id res chain seq x y z
N MET A 1 15.87 10.91 19.12
CA MET A 1 16.52 10.09 18.08
C MET A 1 17.54 10.98 17.38
N PRO A 2 18.83 10.60 17.34
CA PRO A 2 19.78 11.32 16.49
C PRO A 2 19.30 11.25 15.03
N ASN A 3 19.53 12.31 14.26
CA ASN A 3 19.19 12.43 12.82
C ASN A 3 17.73 12.72 12.46
N TYR A 4 16.80 12.84 13.42
CA TYR A 4 15.43 13.29 13.16
C TYR A 4 15.25 14.76 13.52
N LYS A 5 14.40 15.48 12.79
CA LYS A 5 13.98 16.84 13.19
C LYS A 5 13.15 16.75 14.49
N PRO A 6 13.17 17.76 15.38
CA PRO A 6 12.37 17.72 16.62
C PRO A 6 10.88 17.52 16.34
N PHE A 7 10.24 16.62 17.09
CA PHE A 7 8.81 16.28 16.94
C PHE A 7 8.15 15.98 18.30
N TRP A 8 6.82 15.96 18.31
CA TRP A 8 6.03 15.57 19.47
C TRP A 8 5.50 14.14 19.30
N ALA A 9 5.71 13.30 20.31
CA ALA A 9 5.12 11.97 20.36
C ALA A 9 3.78 12.04 21.11
N ILE A 10 2.67 11.92 20.38
CA ILE A 10 1.33 11.86 20.95
C ILE A 10 0.95 10.40 21.15
N THR A 11 0.77 9.97 22.40
CA THR A 11 0.66 8.54 22.74
C THR A 11 -0.69 8.14 23.33
N LYS A 12 -1.53 9.11 23.69
CA LYS A 12 -2.88 8.85 24.20
C LYS A 12 -3.87 8.81 23.04
N HIS A 13 -4.73 7.79 23.04
CA HIS A 13 -5.78 7.62 22.03
C HIS A 13 -6.65 8.88 21.86
N ALA A 14 -7.10 9.50 22.95
CA ALA A 14 -7.94 10.71 22.86
C ALA A 14 -7.21 11.85 22.14
N ASP A 15 -5.97 12.13 22.53
CA ASP A 15 -5.14 13.19 21.95
C ASP A 15 -4.85 12.92 20.46
N ILE A 16 -4.60 11.65 20.09
CA ILE A 16 -4.43 11.24 18.67
C ILE A 16 -5.71 11.56 17.88
N MET A 17 -6.87 11.16 18.39
CA MET A 17 -8.14 11.41 17.70
C MET A 17 -8.47 12.90 17.58
N ASP A 18 -8.06 13.72 18.56
CA ASP A 18 -8.24 15.17 18.50
C ASP A 18 -7.34 15.80 17.44
N VAL A 19 -6.08 15.35 17.32
CA VAL A 19 -5.14 15.77 16.26
C VAL A 19 -5.68 15.40 14.88
N GLU A 20 -6.06 14.14 14.67
CA GLU A 20 -6.58 13.61 13.40
C GLU A 20 -7.82 14.37 12.88
N ARG A 21 -8.67 14.86 13.79
CA ARG A 21 -9.88 15.62 13.42
C ARG A 21 -9.62 17.09 13.16
N ALA A 22 -8.53 17.65 13.68
CA ALA A 22 -8.19 19.06 13.58
C ALA A 22 -7.25 19.35 12.40
N ASN A 23 -7.62 18.89 11.20
CA ASN A 23 -6.80 18.98 9.99
C ASN A 23 -6.49 20.41 9.49
N THR A 24 -7.17 21.43 10.02
CA THR A 24 -6.82 22.85 9.77
C THR A 24 -5.74 23.38 10.73
N VAL A 25 -5.44 22.64 11.79
CA VAL A 25 -4.42 22.96 12.80
C VAL A 25 -3.20 22.07 12.62
N PHE A 26 -3.41 20.77 12.44
CA PHE A 26 -2.38 19.78 12.17
C PHE A 26 -2.46 19.37 10.70
N THR A 27 -1.64 20.03 9.88
CA THR A 27 -1.58 19.80 8.44
C THR A 27 -0.67 18.64 8.10
N ASN A 28 -0.97 17.95 7.00
CA ASN A 28 -0.13 16.89 6.44
C ASN A 28 1.13 17.46 5.77
N SER A 29 0.95 18.49 4.96
CA SER A 29 2.06 19.17 4.29
C SER A 29 2.88 19.99 5.29
N PRO A 30 4.22 20.02 5.18
CA PRO A 30 5.05 19.33 4.19
C PRO A 30 5.54 17.93 4.62
N ARG A 31 5.24 17.47 5.84
CA ARG A 31 5.92 16.33 6.49
C ARG A 31 4.92 15.36 7.13
N PRO A 32 4.22 14.55 6.32
CA PRO A 32 3.22 13.61 6.83
C PRO A 32 3.83 12.32 7.38
N VAL A 33 5.10 12.04 7.10
CA VAL A 33 5.81 10.83 7.53
C VAL A 33 6.99 11.21 8.41
N LEU A 34 7.21 10.45 9.48
CA LEU A 34 8.36 10.60 10.36
C LEU A 34 9.57 9.90 9.73
N VAL A 35 10.49 10.67 9.17
CA VAL A 35 11.75 10.20 8.56
C VAL A 35 12.95 10.99 9.09
N THR A 36 14.16 10.56 8.73
CA THR A 36 15.38 11.30 9.06
C THR A 36 15.39 12.69 8.40
N ALA A 37 16.16 13.62 8.94
CA ALA A 37 16.29 14.97 8.38
C ALA A 37 16.87 14.96 6.96
N GLU A 38 17.75 14.00 6.65
CA GLU A 38 18.33 13.80 5.32
C GLU A 38 17.28 13.26 4.34
N ASP A 39 16.48 12.28 4.76
CA ASP A 39 15.40 11.74 3.92
C ASP A 39 14.30 12.76 3.65
N ASP A 40 13.97 13.60 4.63
CA ASP A 40 13.03 14.72 4.46
C ASP A 40 13.51 15.70 3.37
N GLU A 41 14.81 16.03 3.36
CA GLU A 41 15.42 16.87 2.33
C GLU A 41 15.43 16.19 0.96
N ARG A 42 15.74 14.88 0.92
CA ARG A 42 15.71 14.06 -0.30
C ARG A 42 14.31 13.98 -0.89
N GLN A 43 13.29 13.69 -0.09
CA GLN A 43 11.89 13.63 -0.52
C GLN A 43 11.39 14.98 -1.05
N ALA A 44 11.75 16.08 -0.37
CA ALA A 44 11.43 17.42 -0.82
C ALA A 44 12.06 17.76 -2.20
N ALA A 45 13.25 17.22 -2.49
CA ALA A 45 13.93 17.41 -3.77
C ALA A 45 13.33 16.56 -4.92
N VAL A 46 12.84 15.35 -4.63
CA VAL A 46 12.21 14.45 -5.63
C VAL A 46 10.85 14.98 -6.08
N GLY A 47 10.11 15.66 -5.20
CA GLY A 47 8.87 16.36 -5.56
C GLY A 47 7.64 15.46 -5.77
N VAL A 48 7.77 14.14 -5.56
CA VAL A 48 6.63 13.20 -5.55
C VAL A 48 5.74 13.51 -4.34
N ARG A 49 4.46 13.76 -4.59
CA ARG A 49 3.47 14.06 -3.55
C ARG A 49 2.25 13.19 -3.74
N THR A 50 2.10 12.24 -2.84
CA THR A 50 0.90 11.40 -2.80
C THR A 50 -0.22 12.05 -2.00
N LEU A 51 -1.40 11.42 -1.96
CA LEU A 51 -2.56 11.86 -1.17
C LEU A 51 -2.24 12.22 0.28
N ILE A 52 -1.34 11.47 0.94
CA ILE A 52 -0.98 11.71 2.34
C ILE A 52 -0.14 12.99 2.53
N HIS A 53 0.38 13.58 1.45
CA HIS A 53 1.15 14.83 1.48
C HIS A 53 0.29 16.07 1.21
N MET A 54 -1.03 15.90 1.09
CA MET A 54 -1.94 16.96 0.69
C MET A 54 -2.88 17.35 1.82
N ASP A 55 -3.27 18.62 1.82
CA ASP A 55 -4.31 19.19 2.68
C ASP A 55 -5.48 19.71 1.82
N ASP A 56 -6.59 20.09 2.45
CA ASP A 56 -7.72 20.69 1.76
C ASP A 56 -7.33 22.07 1.15
N PRO A 57 -7.87 22.44 -0.03
CA PRO A 57 -8.88 21.72 -0.81
C PRO A 57 -8.32 20.65 -1.77
N GLN A 58 -7.01 20.62 -2.00
CA GLN A 58 -6.39 19.73 -2.99
C GLN A 58 -6.61 18.26 -2.67
N HIS A 59 -6.42 17.86 -1.40
CA HIS A 59 -6.63 16.50 -0.94
C HIS A 59 -8.05 16.00 -1.28
N ARG A 60 -9.07 16.83 -1.09
CA ARG A 60 -10.46 16.48 -1.43
C ARG A 60 -10.64 16.15 -2.91
N SER A 61 -10.10 17.00 -3.80
CA SER A 61 -10.20 16.80 -5.25
C SER A 61 -9.48 15.54 -5.70
N VAL A 62 -8.25 15.33 -5.24
CA VAL A 62 -7.46 14.14 -5.58
C VAL A 62 -8.11 12.88 -5.01
N ARG A 63 -8.56 12.89 -3.75
CA ARG A 63 -9.21 11.73 -3.11
C ARG A 63 -10.50 11.31 -3.81
N ALA A 64 -11.22 12.27 -4.39
CA ALA A 64 -12.47 12.01 -5.09
C ALA A 64 -12.28 11.09 -6.32
N ILE A 65 -11.11 11.09 -6.94
CA ILE A 65 -10.79 10.29 -8.14
C ILE A 65 -11.01 8.80 -7.87
N GLY A 66 -10.44 8.28 -6.78
CA GLY A 66 -10.56 6.87 -6.40
C GLY A 66 -11.76 6.56 -5.49
N ALA A 67 -12.47 7.57 -4.97
CA ALA A 67 -13.44 7.37 -3.89
C ALA A 67 -14.54 6.36 -4.22
N ASP A 68 -15.02 6.33 -5.47
CA ASP A 68 -16.09 5.44 -5.91
C ASP A 68 -15.67 3.97 -5.92
N TRP A 69 -14.38 3.70 -6.12
CA TRP A 69 -13.78 2.37 -6.06
C TRP A 69 -13.74 1.78 -4.66
N PHE A 70 -13.79 2.63 -3.62
CA PHE A 70 -13.79 2.21 -2.22
C PHE A 70 -15.17 2.32 -1.56
N ARG A 71 -16.23 2.61 -2.33
CA ARG A 71 -17.62 2.62 -1.82
C ARG A 71 -18.10 1.20 -1.50
N PRO A 72 -19.09 1.03 -0.59
CA PRO A 72 -19.60 -0.28 -0.20
C PRO A 72 -20.02 -1.19 -1.35
N LYS A 73 -20.52 -0.64 -2.47
CA LYS A 73 -20.89 -1.42 -3.66
C LYS A 73 -19.66 -1.99 -4.36
N ALA A 74 -18.64 -1.18 -4.63
CA ALA A 74 -17.39 -1.63 -5.25
C ALA A 74 -16.64 -2.62 -4.35
N MET A 75 -16.65 -2.39 -3.04
CA MET A 75 -16.05 -3.31 -2.07
C MET A 75 -16.70 -4.70 -2.06
N ARG A 76 -17.99 -4.83 -2.39
CA ARG A 76 -18.62 -6.16 -2.53
C ARG A 76 -18.10 -6.93 -3.74
N ALA A 77 -17.88 -6.25 -4.87
CA ALA A 77 -17.27 -6.88 -6.03
C ALA A 77 -15.81 -7.27 -5.75
N LEU A 78 -15.06 -6.37 -5.08
CA LEU A 78 -13.69 -6.67 -4.67
C LEU A 78 -13.61 -7.84 -3.68
N LYS A 79 -14.63 -8.02 -2.83
CA LYS A 79 -14.73 -9.15 -1.90
C LYS A 79 -14.80 -10.50 -2.64
N GLU A 80 -15.54 -10.60 -3.74
CA GLU A 80 -15.60 -11.85 -4.51
C GLU A 80 -14.21 -12.25 -4.99
N ARG A 81 -13.47 -11.30 -5.56
CA ARG A 81 -12.07 -11.48 -5.97
C ARG A 81 -11.14 -11.81 -4.80
N ALA A 82 -11.35 -11.17 -3.65
CA ALA A 82 -10.59 -11.44 -2.43
C ALA A 82 -10.81 -12.88 -1.94
N ASP A 83 -12.05 -13.37 -1.93
CA ASP A 83 -12.38 -14.73 -1.52
C ASP A 83 -11.76 -15.78 -2.46
N GLU A 84 -11.78 -15.53 -3.78
CA GLU A 84 -11.12 -16.37 -4.78
C GLU A 84 -9.61 -16.46 -4.54
N LEU A 85 -8.94 -15.32 -4.42
CA LEU A 85 -7.49 -15.27 -4.20
C LEU A 85 -7.13 -15.89 -2.85
N ALA A 86 -7.91 -15.65 -1.80
CA ALA A 86 -7.68 -16.23 -0.48
C ALA A 86 -7.74 -17.76 -0.56
N LYS A 87 -8.74 -18.31 -1.27
CA LYS A 87 -8.84 -19.75 -1.52
C LYS A 87 -7.60 -20.29 -2.24
N VAL A 88 -7.16 -19.62 -3.30
CA VAL A 88 -5.96 -20.04 -4.06
C VAL A 88 -4.72 -20.08 -3.15
N TYR A 89 -4.52 -19.07 -2.32
CA TYR A 89 -3.35 -19.01 -1.43
C TYR A 89 -3.42 -20.02 -0.28
N VAL A 90 -4.60 -20.26 0.27
CA VAL A 90 -4.80 -21.32 1.27
C VAL A 90 -4.57 -22.70 0.65
N ASP A 91 -5.07 -22.95 -0.56
CA ASP A 91 -4.87 -24.22 -1.26
C ASP A 91 -3.36 -24.43 -1.59
N LYS A 92 -2.65 -23.38 -2.03
CA LYS A 92 -1.18 -23.42 -2.24
C LYS A 92 -0.42 -23.72 -0.94
N MET A 93 -0.79 -23.04 0.15
CA MET A 93 -0.19 -23.27 1.47
C MET A 93 -0.40 -24.71 1.94
N ALA A 94 -1.62 -25.23 1.81
CA ALA A 94 -1.96 -26.60 2.21
C ALA A 94 -1.20 -27.67 1.40
N ALA A 95 -0.89 -27.40 0.14
CA ALA A 95 -0.11 -28.30 -0.71
C ALA A 95 1.38 -28.40 -0.32
N ILE A 96 1.92 -27.40 0.38
CA ILE A 96 3.34 -27.32 0.79
C ILE A 96 3.57 -27.90 2.21
N ALA A 97 2.50 -28.32 2.90
CA ALA A 97 2.53 -28.90 4.25
C ALA A 97 3.68 -29.92 4.48
N PRO A 98 4.23 -30.03 5.71
CA PRO A 98 3.67 -29.52 6.97
C PRO A 98 4.13 -28.11 7.36
N GLU A 99 5.15 -27.55 6.70
CA GLU A 99 5.75 -26.26 7.06
C GLU A 99 5.79 -25.33 5.85
N CYS A 100 5.51 -24.05 6.10
CA CYS A 100 5.54 -23.01 5.09
C CYS A 100 6.01 -21.71 5.72
N ASP A 101 6.74 -20.90 4.95
CA ASP A 101 6.94 -19.50 5.31
C ASP A 101 5.68 -18.71 4.94
N PHE A 102 4.78 -18.55 5.92
CA PHE A 102 3.49 -17.90 5.70
C PHE A 102 3.65 -16.45 5.22
N VAL A 103 4.69 -15.74 5.66
CA VAL A 103 4.92 -14.34 5.28
C VAL A 103 5.28 -14.28 3.80
N GLN A 104 6.34 -14.99 3.40
CA GLN A 104 6.86 -14.95 2.03
C GLN A 104 5.95 -15.64 1.01
N GLN A 105 5.21 -16.67 1.43
CA GLN A 105 4.40 -17.48 0.52
C GLN A 105 2.96 -16.98 0.41
N VAL A 106 2.41 -16.35 1.45
CA VAL A 106 1.00 -15.91 1.49
C VAL A 106 0.88 -14.41 1.76
N ALA A 107 1.37 -13.92 2.90
CA ALA A 107 1.01 -12.59 3.40
C ALA A 107 1.55 -11.45 2.52
N VAL A 108 2.72 -11.61 1.92
CA VAL A 108 3.27 -10.64 0.96
C VAL A 108 2.58 -10.73 -0.39
N ASN A 109 2.25 -11.94 -0.86
CA ASN A 109 1.80 -12.13 -2.24
C ASN A 109 0.31 -11.81 -2.43
N TYR A 110 -0.53 -12.21 -1.47
CA TYR A 110 -1.98 -12.04 -1.57
C TYR A 110 -2.42 -10.58 -1.70
N PRO A 111 -1.95 -9.62 -0.88
CA PRO A 111 -2.34 -8.21 -1.02
C PRO A 111 -1.83 -7.58 -2.32
N LEU A 112 -0.66 -7.99 -2.81
CA LEU A 112 -0.13 -7.50 -4.08
C LEU A 112 -1.05 -7.90 -5.25
N TYR A 113 -1.51 -9.15 -5.30
CA TYR A 113 -2.49 -9.58 -6.30
C TYR A 113 -3.82 -8.82 -6.20
N MET A 114 -4.25 -8.46 -4.99
CA MET A 114 -5.44 -7.64 -4.79
C MET A 114 -5.27 -6.24 -5.40
N ILE A 115 -4.13 -5.60 -5.17
CA ILE A 115 -3.82 -4.28 -5.74
C ILE A 115 -3.71 -4.36 -7.26
N MET A 116 -3.01 -5.36 -7.78
CA MET A 116 -2.90 -5.56 -9.24
C MET A 116 -4.28 -5.75 -9.87
N SER A 117 -5.16 -6.52 -9.24
CA SER A 117 -6.54 -6.71 -9.70
C SER A 117 -7.32 -5.38 -9.70
N LEU A 118 -7.13 -4.53 -8.69
CA LEU A 118 -7.77 -3.21 -8.59
C LEU A 118 -7.28 -2.24 -9.67
N LEU A 119 -5.97 -2.23 -9.94
CA LEU A 119 -5.32 -1.39 -10.95
C LEU A 119 -5.44 -1.96 -12.37
N GLY A 120 -6.00 -3.15 -12.55
CA GLY A 120 -6.05 -3.83 -13.85
C GLY A 120 -4.68 -4.20 -14.43
N VAL A 121 -3.70 -4.37 -13.55
CA VAL A 121 -2.36 -4.86 -13.89
C VAL A 121 -2.44 -6.36 -14.17
N PRO A 122 -1.91 -6.85 -15.30
CA PRO A 122 -1.99 -8.27 -15.64
C PRO A 122 -1.17 -9.12 -14.66
N GLU A 123 -1.67 -10.32 -14.35
CA GLU A 123 -1.01 -11.24 -13.41
C GLU A 123 0.41 -11.66 -13.86
N SER A 124 0.71 -11.58 -15.15
CA SER A 124 2.06 -11.82 -15.71
C SER A 124 3.11 -10.87 -15.14
N ASP A 125 2.70 -9.68 -14.73
CA ASP A 125 3.60 -8.63 -14.27
C ASP A 125 3.83 -8.72 -12.76
N PHE A 126 3.27 -9.74 -12.09
CA PHE A 126 3.42 -9.95 -10.66
C PHE A 126 4.89 -9.94 -10.19
N PRO A 127 5.85 -10.63 -10.86
CA PRO A 127 7.24 -10.60 -10.42
C PRO A 127 7.86 -9.19 -10.46
N LEU A 128 7.49 -8.39 -11.47
CA LEU A 128 7.94 -7.01 -11.58
C LEU A 128 7.30 -6.15 -10.48
N MET A 129 5.99 -6.25 -10.30
CA MET A 129 5.29 -5.49 -9.25
C MET A 129 5.79 -5.84 -7.86
N LEU A 130 6.13 -7.12 -7.60
CA LEU A 130 6.70 -7.55 -6.34
C LEU A 130 8.08 -6.93 -6.11
N LYS A 131 8.96 -6.96 -7.12
CA LYS A 131 10.26 -6.29 -7.07
C LYS A 131 10.10 -4.81 -6.74
N LEU A 132 9.28 -4.10 -7.52
CA LEU A 132 9.09 -2.65 -7.38
C LEU A 132 8.48 -2.27 -6.04
N THR A 133 7.46 -3.00 -5.57
CA THR A 133 6.84 -2.71 -4.26
C THR A 133 7.77 -2.97 -3.09
N GLN A 134 8.55 -4.05 -3.13
CA GLN A 134 9.56 -4.34 -2.10
C GLN A 134 10.72 -3.33 -2.09
N GLU A 135 11.21 -2.92 -3.26
CA GLU A 135 12.35 -1.99 -3.35
C GLU A 135 11.96 -0.53 -3.01
N LEU A 136 10.68 -0.17 -3.19
CA LEU A 136 10.18 1.19 -2.97
C LEU A 136 9.49 1.41 -1.63
N PHE A 137 8.82 0.37 -1.11
CA PHE A 137 8.00 0.46 0.10
C PHE A 137 8.39 -0.57 1.16
N GLY A 138 9.35 -1.46 0.86
CA GLY A 138 9.91 -2.38 1.83
C GLY A 138 10.31 -1.67 3.11
N SER A 139 9.92 -2.28 4.24
CA SER A 139 10.19 -1.77 5.58
C SER A 139 11.65 -1.39 5.75
N ASP A 140 11.91 -0.37 6.57
CA ASP A 140 13.24 0.10 6.98
C ASP A 140 14.16 -0.99 7.60
N ASP A 141 13.65 -2.22 7.77
CA ASP A 141 14.41 -3.40 8.17
C ASP A 141 15.61 -3.62 7.23
N ASP A 142 16.80 -3.55 7.82
CA ASP A 142 18.09 -3.79 7.18
C ASP A 142 18.19 -5.18 6.51
N GLU A 143 17.28 -6.11 6.82
CA GLU A 143 17.18 -7.44 6.21
C GLU A 143 16.43 -7.43 4.85
N PHE A 144 15.48 -6.52 4.65
CA PHE A 144 14.76 -6.34 3.38
C PHE A 144 15.36 -5.22 2.51
N LYS A 145 16.11 -4.30 3.10
CA LYS A 145 17.12 -3.53 2.37
C LYS A 145 18.18 -4.51 1.90
N ARG A 146 17.99 -5.12 0.73
CA ARG A 146 19.05 -5.85 0.00
C ARG A 146 20.17 -4.86 -0.34
N GLY A 147 20.99 -4.46 0.63
CA GLY A 147 22.18 -3.62 0.45
C GLY A 147 22.03 -2.52 -0.61
N VAL A 148 20.87 -1.86 -0.66
CA VAL A 148 20.46 -1.09 -1.85
C VAL A 148 21.32 0.16 -1.87
N ASP A 149 22.35 0.15 -2.72
CA ASP A 149 23.08 1.36 -3.08
C ASP A 149 22.07 2.40 -3.57
N GLY A 150 22.33 3.70 -3.35
CA GLY A 150 21.39 4.75 -3.78
C GLY A 150 21.05 4.67 -5.27
N GLU A 151 21.94 4.04 -6.06
CA GLU A 151 21.76 3.74 -7.48
C GLU A 151 20.67 2.68 -7.75
N GLU A 152 20.58 1.60 -6.98
CA GLU A 152 19.58 0.54 -7.17
C GLU A 152 18.17 1.05 -6.83
N GLN A 153 18.05 1.86 -5.77
CA GLN A 153 16.77 2.50 -5.40
C GLN A 153 16.30 3.48 -6.48
N MET A 154 17.23 4.23 -7.08
CA MET A 154 16.93 5.12 -8.19
C MET A 154 16.52 4.35 -9.45
N SER A 155 17.17 3.21 -9.74
CA SER A 155 16.78 2.33 -10.85
C SER A 155 15.37 1.79 -10.67
N ALA A 156 15.02 1.30 -9.48
CA ALA A 156 13.68 0.81 -9.17
C ALA A 156 12.61 1.91 -9.31
N LEU A 157 12.92 3.13 -8.86
CA LEU A 157 12.05 4.29 -9.08
C LEU A 157 11.84 4.52 -10.58
N LEU A 158 12.92 4.60 -11.37
CA LEU A 158 12.82 4.83 -12.82
C LEU A 158 12.01 3.73 -13.54
N GLU A 159 12.24 2.46 -13.21
CA GLU A 159 11.46 1.33 -13.73
C GLU A 159 9.97 1.45 -13.38
N MET A 160 9.65 1.85 -12.15
CA MET A 160 8.26 2.10 -11.73
C MET A 160 7.65 3.27 -12.51
N PHE A 161 8.39 4.37 -12.68
CA PHE A 161 7.96 5.54 -13.44
C PHE A 161 7.66 5.16 -14.90
N GLU A 162 8.54 4.40 -15.55
CA GLU A 162 8.35 3.93 -16.91
C GLU A 162 7.12 3.04 -17.04
N TYR A 163 6.97 2.06 -16.14
CA TYR A 163 5.83 1.13 -16.15
C TYR A 163 4.49 1.86 -16.01
N PHE A 164 4.36 2.74 -15.02
CA PHE A 164 3.10 3.44 -14.78
C PHE A 164 2.82 4.55 -15.79
N THR A 165 3.86 5.12 -16.42
CA THR A 165 3.68 6.02 -17.58
C THR A 165 3.08 5.25 -18.74
N ALA A 166 3.61 4.05 -19.06
CA ALA A 166 3.08 3.20 -20.11
C ALA A 166 1.65 2.73 -19.80
N LEU A 167 1.36 2.35 -18.55
CA LEU A 167 0.01 1.99 -18.11
C LEU A 167 -0.95 3.18 -18.29
N THR A 168 -0.55 4.37 -17.87
CA THR A 168 -1.35 5.59 -18.03
C THR A 168 -1.64 5.89 -19.50
N ALA A 169 -0.63 5.84 -20.36
CA ALA A 169 -0.79 6.04 -21.80
C ALA A 169 -1.77 5.02 -22.41
N SER A 170 -1.59 3.73 -22.07
CA SER A 170 -2.48 2.65 -22.49
C SER A 170 -3.93 2.90 -22.06
N ARG A 171 -4.17 3.32 -20.81
CA ARG A 171 -5.52 3.60 -20.30
C ARG A 171 -6.14 4.90 -20.79
N ARG A 172 -5.33 5.86 -21.23
CA ARG A 172 -5.81 7.05 -21.96
C ARG A 172 -6.24 6.70 -23.38
N GLU A 173 -5.48 5.84 -24.06
CA GLU A 173 -5.79 5.41 -25.42
C GLU A 173 -6.97 4.43 -25.47
N THR A 174 -6.98 3.43 -24.58
CA THR A 174 -8.02 2.42 -24.47
C THR A 174 -8.44 2.26 -23.00
N PRO A 175 -9.41 3.08 -22.54
CA PRO A 175 -9.92 2.96 -21.18
C PRO A 175 -10.54 1.59 -20.90
N THR A 176 -10.31 1.09 -19.69
CA THR A 176 -10.87 -0.16 -19.16
C THR A 176 -11.66 0.12 -17.88
N ASP A 177 -12.36 -0.88 -17.36
CA ASP A 177 -13.08 -0.80 -16.08
C ASP A 177 -12.15 -1.14 -14.90
N ASP A 178 -11.03 -0.42 -14.75
CA ASP A 178 -10.10 -0.53 -13.63
C ASP A 178 -9.76 0.84 -13.00
N LEU A 179 -9.20 0.80 -11.78
CA LEU A 179 -8.82 2.03 -11.07
C LEU A 179 -7.72 2.78 -11.82
N ALA A 180 -6.87 2.09 -12.58
CA ALA A 180 -5.86 2.75 -13.38
C ALA A 180 -6.46 3.64 -14.47
N SER A 181 -7.54 3.21 -15.10
CA SER A 181 -8.29 4.02 -16.07
C SER A 181 -8.97 5.22 -15.44
N ALA A 182 -9.53 5.06 -14.24
CA ALA A 182 -10.10 6.17 -13.50
C ALA A 182 -9.05 7.23 -13.14
N ILE A 183 -7.84 6.82 -12.75
CA ILE A 183 -6.72 7.73 -12.47
C ILE A 183 -6.19 8.37 -13.76
N ALA A 184 -5.91 7.56 -14.79
CA ALA A 184 -5.28 8.02 -16.04
C ALA A 184 -6.11 9.09 -16.78
N ASN A 185 -7.45 9.00 -16.68
CA ASN A 185 -8.41 9.89 -17.32
C ASN A 185 -9.06 10.90 -16.33
N ALA A 186 -8.58 10.96 -15.09
CA ALA A 186 -9.08 11.92 -14.12
C ALA A 186 -8.75 13.36 -14.56
N THR A 187 -9.69 14.26 -14.27
CA THR A 187 -9.49 15.70 -14.46
C THR A 187 -9.70 16.44 -13.15
N ILE A 188 -8.84 17.41 -12.86
CA ILE A 188 -8.97 18.35 -11.74
C ILE A 188 -8.97 19.75 -12.35
N ASP A 189 -9.96 20.56 -11.99
CA ASP A 189 -10.14 21.92 -12.52
C ASP A 189 -10.17 22.01 -14.07
N GLY A 190 -10.66 20.94 -14.71
CA GLY A 190 -10.78 20.83 -16.17
C GLY A 190 -9.53 20.29 -16.88
N GLU A 191 -8.43 20.08 -16.16
CA GLU A 191 -7.17 19.60 -16.73
C GLU A 191 -6.90 18.15 -16.32
N PRO A 192 -6.34 17.31 -17.21
CA PRO A 192 -5.86 15.98 -16.84
C PRO A 192 -4.79 16.05 -15.76
N LEU A 193 -4.70 14.99 -14.94
CA LEU A 193 -3.56 14.81 -14.05
C LEU A 193 -2.24 14.79 -14.85
N SER A 194 -1.21 15.42 -14.29
CA SER A 194 0.15 15.30 -14.80
C SER A 194 0.67 13.87 -14.62
N ASP A 195 1.68 13.47 -15.40
CA ASP A 195 2.23 12.11 -15.30
C ASP A 195 2.85 11.84 -13.91
N ILE A 196 3.41 12.87 -13.25
CA ILE A 196 3.92 12.71 -11.88
C ILE A 196 2.79 12.51 -10.87
N ASP A 197 1.64 13.16 -11.06
CA ASP A 197 0.48 13.00 -10.16
C ASP A 197 -0.19 11.64 -10.34
N THR A 198 -0.32 11.13 -11.58
CA THR A 198 -0.86 9.78 -11.82
C THR A 198 0.02 8.72 -11.18
N ILE A 199 1.35 8.82 -11.37
CA ILE A 199 2.32 7.90 -10.78
C ILE A 199 2.30 7.98 -9.25
N SER A 200 2.25 9.19 -8.70
CA SER A 200 2.11 9.40 -7.25
C SER A 200 0.83 8.74 -6.70
N TYR A 201 -0.26 8.73 -7.48
CA TYR A 201 -1.50 8.05 -7.12
C TYR A 201 -1.34 6.53 -7.13
N TYR A 202 -0.75 5.94 -8.17
CA TYR A 202 -0.51 4.49 -8.20
C TYR A 202 0.40 4.05 -7.07
N ALA A 203 1.46 4.82 -6.79
CA ALA A 203 2.41 4.55 -5.73
C ALA A 203 1.71 4.46 -4.36
N ILE A 204 0.81 5.40 -4.01
CA ILE A 204 0.11 5.34 -2.72
C ILE A 204 -0.90 4.20 -2.64
N ILE A 205 -1.55 3.83 -3.75
CA ILE A 205 -2.44 2.66 -3.77
C ILE A 205 -1.64 1.37 -3.55
N ALA A 206 -0.47 1.25 -4.19
CA ALA A 206 0.42 0.10 -4.03
C ALA A 206 0.99 0.01 -2.61
N ALA A 207 1.62 1.08 -2.13
CA ALA A 207 2.25 1.12 -0.80
C ALA A 207 1.23 0.89 0.33
N ALA A 208 0.13 1.66 0.32
CA ALA A 208 -0.83 1.61 1.41
C ALA A 208 -1.58 0.28 1.46
N GLY A 209 -1.84 -0.34 0.30
CA GLY A 209 -2.56 -1.60 0.22
C GLY A 209 -1.71 -2.85 0.45
N HIS A 210 -0.41 -2.81 0.15
CA HIS A 210 0.45 -3.99 0.16
C HIS A 210 1.03 -4.26 1.54
N ASP A 211 1.86 -3.34 2.05
CA ASP A 211 2.66 -3.60 3.25
C ASP A 211 1.80 -3.68 4.51
N THR A 212 0.85 -2.75 4.67
CA THR A 212 -0.02 -2.72 5.86
C THR A 212 -0.89 -3.96 5.95
N THR A 213 -1.42 -4.43 4.82
CA THR A 213 -2.25 -5.65 4.75
C THR A 213 -1.40 -6.89 4.97
N SER A 214 -0.19 -6.94 4.40
CA SER A 214 0.77 -8.03 4.62
C SER A 214 1.14 -8.16 6.10
N ALA A 215 1.46 -7.05 6.76
CA ALA A 215 1.76 -7.01 8.20
C ALA A 215 0.54 -7.43 9.04
N THR A 216 -0.66 -6.96 8.68
CA THR A 216 -1.90 -7.31 9.36
C THR A 216 -2.22 -8.81 9.26
N ILE A 217 -2.09 -9.40 8.07
CA ILE A 217 -2.32 -10.83 7.83
C ILE A 217 -1.27 -11.67 8.59
N SER A 218 0.00 -11.27 8.54
CA SER A 218 1.09 -11.93 9.25
C SER A 218 0.89 -11.90 10.76
N GLY A 219 0.59 -10.73 11.32
CA GLY A 219 0.30 -10.55 12.75
C GLY A 219 -0.95 -11.31 13.19
N GLY A 220 -2.00 -11.32 12.36
CA GLY A 220 -3.22 -12.09 12.60
C GLY A 220 -2.96 -13.60 12.68
N MET A 221 -2.12 -14.14 11.78
CA MET A 221 -1.72 -15.54 11.81
C MET A 221 -0.89 -15.87 13.06
N LEU A 222 0.04 -15.00 13.44
CA LEU A 222 0.84 -15.16 14.66
C LEU A 222 -0.02 -15.17 15.93
N CYS A 223 -1.02 -14.29 16.01
CA CYS A 223 -1.97 -14.29 17.12
C CYS A 223 -2.79 -15.58 17.12
N SER A 224 -3.24 -16.04 15.95
CA SER A 224 -4.05 -17.26 15.81
C SER A 224 -3.28 -18.52 16.21
N SER A 225 -1.99 -18.62 15.88
CA SER A 225 -1.16 -19.77 16.27
C SER A 225 -0.85 -19.83 17.77
N ARG A 226 -0.93 -18.69 18.47
CA ARG A 226 -0.69 -18.57 19.91
C ARG A 226 -1.95 -18.74 20.76
N ILE A 227 -3.13 -18.57 20.19
CA ILE A 227 -4.41 -18.83 20.86
C ILE A 227 -4.75 -20.32 20.65
N PRO A 228 -4.77 -21.15 21.71
CA PRO A 228 -5.19 -22.53 21.57
C PRO A 228 -6.60 -22.55 20.96
N THR A 229 -6.82 -23.40 19.96
CA THR A 229 -8.17 -23.65 19.48
C THR A 229 -8.97 -24.25 20.63
N SER A 230 -9.75 -23.42 21.32
CA SER A 230 -10.80 -23.93 22.21
C SER A 230 -11.80 -24.62 21.30
N THR A 231 -11.63 -25.92 21.13
CA THR A 231 -12.66 -26.78 20.57
C THR A 231 -13.82 -26.69 21.56
N PRO A 232 -15.02 -26.21 21.15
CA PRO A 232 -16.18 -26.29 22.02
C PRO A 232 -16.47 -27.78 22.24
N GLY A 233 -16.10 -28.31 23.41
CA GLY A 233 -16.39 -29.71 23.78
C GLY A 233 -15.24 -30.54 24.37
N SER A 234 -14.02 -30.03 24.47
CA SER A 234 -12.93 -30.78 25.12
C SER A 234 -13.06 -30.69 26.65
N PRO A 235 -13.24 -31.81 27.39
CA PRO A 235 -13.34 -31.75 28.85
C PRO A 235 -12.02 -31.27 29.45
N PRO A 236 -12.05 -30.59 30.62
CA PRO A 236 -10.84 -30.08 31.25
C PRO A 236 -9.90 -31.26 31.55
N THR A 237 -8.71 -31.24 30.93
CA THR A 237 -7.64 -32.18 31.27
C THR A 237 -7.22 -31.89 32.70
N SER A 238 -7.57 -32.81 33.60
CA SER A 238 -7.17 -32.77 35.01
C SER A 238 -5.70 -33.14 35.16
N ILE A 239 -4.95 -32.17 35.70
CA ILE A 239 -3.62 -32.20 36.35
C ILE A 239 -2.44 -32.57 35.44
#